data_AF-A0A813KFT8-F1
#
_entry.id   AF-A0A813KFT8-F1
#
_cell.length_a   1.000
_cell.length_b   1.000
_cell.length_c   1.000
_cell.angle_alpha   90.00
_cell.angle_beta   90.00
_cell.angle_gamma   90.00
#
_symmetry.space_group_name_H-M   'P 1'
#
loop_
_entity.id
_entity.type
_entity.pdbx_description
1 polymer ?
#
loop_
_entity_poly.entity_id
_entity_poly.type
_entity_poly.pdbx_seq_one_letter_code
_entity_poly.pdbx_strand_id
1 'polypeptide(L)'
;MGSGVSYRGGRYSTAVHASESAVVDISRTSSGSKTSPPDSALQSRVIELESQLKRQSCQMREIERALCAVQKDGQRTVSVLQYNILASYLGMNTKPWFLYGADISSDEREDVFKRFYAKGPDGKQKYIWPGFVEGILSPEQIREVERQDNFFKWDQRKVKLVDKIREMDADVISLVELDHHPFLAQCLEDEWDSIFHKRPRQASLDGCGIFWRRSKFTLAARYGFDMVDGSDQQGREKRDRSCLMVLLKWRTGGNCSSPPLVVVSTHLAKDPYNKAQTAIRVRQVTQIMASLTEFTTKHGAADSPVVLLGDLNARHLGEIRGIARTVWQIKGAPIHKFLWMGSDVNTGPTSITKARQCRIDAVQFLSSQMEVLEVVPVPRLPPGVVIPNAEHPSDHFPVCVRFRIKENYQKQRESARAWLECVAGREKVHPLTDEELIDAFEFFDRDKSACIHCHDMEEACLDLNCSFEVDVQTLLLGCFPDQKISYKNFLRAYEARLSSERVRCIGDLECAFRFFAGDSSSVRLDVLEAAFREITPISFSDGEVKEMISRLNVKPGQEFVNLREFCEVVCRATFPHREVTQAGKYEE
;
A
#
# COMPACT_ATOMS: atom_id res chain seq x y z
N MET A 1 -7.09 44.96 31.56
CA MET A 1 -6.68 45.93 30.54
C MET A 1 -5.99 45.12 29.44
N GLY A 2 -6.75 44.54 28.51
CA GLY A 2 -7.04 45.08 27.16
C GLY A 2 -5.89 44.65 26.24
N SER A 3 -6.02 43.92 25.13
CA SER A 3 -7.08 43.51 24.19
C SER A 3 -6.43 42.38 23.35
N GLY A 4 -7.04 41.26 22.93
CA GLY A 4 -8.37 41.08 22.37
C GLY A 4 -8.34 41.22 20.84
N VAL A 5 -7.78 40.24 20.10
CA VAL A 5 -7.96 40.14 18.64
C VAL A 5 -8.39 38.72 18.27
N SER A 6 -9.65 38.63 17.84
CA SER A 6 -10.36 37.46 17.35
C SER A 6 -10.30 37.48 15.82
N TYR A 7 -9.83 36.40 15.20
CA TYR A 7 -9.98 36.18 13.75
C TYR A 7 -11.20 35.28 13.52
N ARG A 8 -12.26 35.87 12.95
CA ARG A 8 -13.39 35.17 12.34
C ARG A 8 -13.47 35.52 10.86
N GLY A 9 -13.75 34.50 10.05
CA GLY A 9 -14.61 34.62 8.88
C GLY A 9 -13.94 34.48 7.51
N GLY A 10 -14.41 33.51 6.73
CA GLY A 10 -14.10 33.41 5.31
C GLY A 10 -14.54 32.08 4.68
N ARG A 11 -15.86 31.84 4.62
CA ARG A 11 -16.45 30.77 3.79
C ARG A 11 -16.24 31.11 2.31
N TYR A 12 -15.63 30.24 1.53
CA TYR A 12 -15.70 30.31 0.07
C TYR A 12 -16.79 29.38 -0.45
N SER A 13 -17.86 30.00 -0.96
CA SER A 13 -18.89 29.39 -1.79
C SER A 13 -18.53 29.74 -3.24
N THR A 14 -18.23 28.74 -4.06
CA THR A 14 -18.09 28.91 -5.51
C THR A 14 -19.41 28.60 -6.17
N ALA A 15 -20.18 29.66 -6.46
CA ALA A 15 -21.30 29.61 -7.39
C ALA A 15 -20.79 29.87 -8.81
N VAL A 16 -21.17 28.95 -9.69
CA VAL A 16 -21.01 29.00 -11.14
C VAL A 16 -21.94 30.08 -11.68
N HIS A 17 -21.43 31.05 -12.44
CA HIS A 17 -22.27 31.77 -13.40
C HIS A 17 -21.48 32.16 -14.65
N ALA A 18 -22.10 31.80 -15.78
CA ALA A 18 -21.74 32.14 -17.13
C ALA A 18 -21.67 33.66 -17.33
N SER A 19 -20.63 34.13 -18.02
CA SER A 19 -20.53 35.49 -18.51
C SER A 19 -21.16 35.57 -19.91
N GLU A 20 -22.35 36.17 -19.97
CA GLU A 20 -22.98 36.65 -21.19
C GLU A 20 -22.18 37.79 -21.82
N SER A 21 -22.21 37.82 -23.15
CA SER A 21 -21.67 38.87 -24.01
C SER A 21 -22.44 40.18 -23.84
N ALA A 22 -21.82 41.19 -23.22
CA ALA A 22 -22.29 42.56 -23.24
C ALA A 22 -21.59 43.34 -24.36
N VAL A 23 -22.32 43.57 -25.46
CA VAL A 23 -21.99 44.59 -26.46
C VAL A 23 -22.26 45.95 -25.81
N VAL A 24 -21.22 46.71 -25.51
CA VAL A 24 -21.34 48.09 -25.01
C VAL A 24 -21.14 49.04 -26.19
N ASP A 25 -22.26 49.66 -26.55
CA ASP A 25 -22.40 50.73 -27.53
C ASP A 25 -21.92 52.05 -26.91
N ILE A 26 -20.78 52.59 -27.36
CA ILE A 26 -20.27 53.90 -26.91
C ILE A 26 -20.39 54.90 -28.05
N SER A 27 -21.42 55.74 -27.97
CA SER A 27 -21.57 56.91 -28.81
C SER A 27 -20.99 58.16 -28.13
N ARG A 28 -20.14 58.85 -28.90
CA ARG A 28 -19.91 60.30 -28.95
C ARG A 28 -19.69 61.06 -27.63
N THR A 29 -18.43 61.45 -27.40
CA THR A 29 -18.10 62.85 -27.10
C THR A 29 -16.84 63.26 -27.86
N SER A 30 -16.97 64.30 -28.67
CA SER A 30 -15.91 64.93 -29.46
C SER A 30 -15.18 65.98 -28.63
N SER A 31 -13.88 65.82 -28.45
CA SER A 31 -12.98 66.97 -28.23
C SER A 31 -11.65 66.69 -28.92
N GLY A 32 -11.23 67.65 -29.74
CA GLY A 32 -10.16 67.48 -30.70
C GLY A 32 -8.79 67.36 -30.06
N SER A 33 -8.09 66.30 -30.43
CA SER A 33 -6.64 66.34 -30.64
C SER A 33 -6.36 65.68 -31.98
N LYS A 34 -5.62 66.37 -32.84
CA LYS A 34 -5.16 65.84 -34.12
C LYS A 34 -4.08 64.80 -33.82
N THR A 35 -4.50 63.57 -33.55
CA THR A 35 -3.62 62.41 -33.62
C THR A 35 -3.47 62.04 -35.10
N SER A 36 -2.21 61.92 -35.53
CA SER A 36 -1.80 61.39 -36.83
C SER A 36 -2.58 60.12 -37.21
N PRO A 37 -2.80 59.86 -38.51
CA PRO A 37 -3.56 58.68 -38.94
C PRO A 37 -2.99 57.43 -38.25
N PRO A 38 -3.84 56.53 -37.74
CA PRO A 38 -3.36 55.32 -37.11
C PRO A 38 -2.46 54.61 -38.10
N ASP A 39 -1.22 54.37 -37.69
CA ASP A 39 -0.19 53.76 -38.51
C ASP A 39 -0.76 52.45 -39.10
N SER A 40 -1.03 52.47 -40.41
CA SER A 40 -1.68 51.35 -41.11
C SER A 40 -0.87 50.05 -40.97
N ALA A 41 0.43 50.19 -40.71
CA ALA A 41 1.32 49.09 -40.37
C ALA A 41 1.00 48.47 -39.01
N LEU A 42 0.70 49.28 -37.98
CA LEU A 42 0.29 48.79 -36.66
C LEU A 42 -1.06 48.07 -36.73
N GLN A 43 -2.05 48.61 -37.45
CA GLN A 43 -3.34 47.95 -37.62
C GLN A 43 -3.22 46.60 -38.34
N SER A 44 -2.38 46.56 -39.39
CA SER A 44 -2.10 45.32 -40.12
C SER A 44 -1.39 44.29 -39.23
N ARG A 45 -0.48 44.74 -38.35
CA ARG A 45 0.21 43.86 -37.40
C ARG A 45 -0.72 43.31 -36.32
N VAL A 46 -1.67 44.10 -35.82
CA VAL A 46 -2.68 43.62 -34.85
C VAL A 46 -3.56 42.54 -35.48
N ILE A 47 -4.05 42.75 -36.70
CA ILE A 47 -4.86 41.75 -37.42
C ILE A 47 -4.07 40.46 -37.65
N GLU A 48 -2.78 40.58 -37.99
CA GLU A 48 -1.91 39.42 -38.16
C GLU A 48 -1.74 38.63 -36.84
N LEU A 49 -1.50 39.33 -35.73
CA LEU A 49 -1.34 38.71 -34.40
C LEU A 49 -2.63 38.05 -33.91
N GLU A 50 -3.80 38.68 -34.12
CA GLU A 50 -5.10 38.08 -33.79
C GLU A 50 -5.36 36.81 -34.61
N SER A 51 -5.00 36.83 -35.90
CA SER A 51 -5.06 35.65 -36.78
C SER A 51 -4.09 34.54 -36.34
N GLN A 52 -2.89 34.90 -35.88
CA GLN A 52 -1.94 33.94 -35.30
C GLN A 52 -2.47 33.34 -34.00
N LEU A 53 -2.98 34.16 -33.08
CA LEU A 53 -3.57 33.71 -31.81
C LEU A 53 -4.74 32.75 -32.05
N LYS A 54 -5.64 33.10 -32.99
CA LYS A 54 -6.79 32.25 -33.36
C LYS A 54 -6.35 30.89 -33.93
N ARG A 55 -5.29 30.88 -34.77
CA ARG A 55 -4.71 29.63 -35.29
C ARG A 55 -4.10 28.78 -34.18
N GLN A 56 -3.32 29.39 -33.27
CA GLN A 56 -2.75 28.70 -32.12
C GLN A 56 -3.83 28.13 -31.19
N SER A 57 -4.89 28.90 -30.89
CA SER A 57 -6.03 28.41 -30.09
C SER A 57 -6.83 27.30 -30.77
N CYS A 58 -6.85 27.25 -32.11
CA CYS A 58 -7.46 26.14 -32.85
C CYS A 58 -6.60 24.87 -32.76
N GLN A 59 -5.30 25.01 -33.02
CA GLN A 59 -4.33 23.92 -32.90
C GLN A 59 -4.29 23.34 -31.48
N MET A 60 -4.32 24.18 -30.46
CA MET A 60 -4.33 23.72 -29.06
C MET A 60 -5.60 22.91 -28.74
N ARG A 61 -6.77 23.32 -29.25
CA ARG A 61 -8.01 22.55 -29.12
C ARG A 61 -8.00 21.23 -29.89
N GLU A 62 -7.32 21.18 -31.03
CA GLU A 62 -7.14 19.94 -31.79
C GLU A 62 -6.19 18.97 -31.08
N ILE A 63 -5.08 19.47 -30.53
CA ILE A 63 -4.17 18.71 -29.69
C ILE A 63 -4.90 18.20 -28.45
N GLU A 64 -5.67 19.04 -27.76
CA GLU A 64 -6.49 18.61 -26.60
C GLU A 64 -7.48 17.50 -26.96
N ARG A 65 -8.15 17.61 -28.12
CA ARG A 65 -9.05 16.54 -28.60
C ARG A 65 -8.31 15.26 -28.93
N ALA A 66 -7.16 15.34 -29.62
CA ALA A 66 -6.34 14.19 -29.94
C ALA A 66 -5.79 13.52 -28.66
N LEU A 67 -5.33 14.32 -27.70
CA LEU A 67 -4.85 13.85 -26.40
C LEU A 67 -5.98 13.19 -25.61
N CYS A 68 -7.19 13.76 -25.64
CA CYS A 68 -8.37 13.20 -24.99
C CYS A 68 -8.80 11.88 -25.64
N ALA A 69 -8.74 11.78 -26.98
CA ALA A 69 -9.00 10.53 -27.70
C ALA A 69 -7.98 9.44 -27.33
N VAL A 70 -6.69 9.75 -27.32
CA VAL A 70 -5.62 8.84 -26.89
C VAL A 70 -5.77 8.43 -25.42
N GLN A 71 -6.20 9.35 -24.55
CA GLN A 71 -6.46 9.06 -23.13
C GLN A 71 -7.72 8.24 -22.90
N LYS A 72 -8.73 8.33 -23.77
CA LYS A 72 -9.98 7.57 -23.66
C LYS A 72 -9.75 6.08 -23.95
N ASP A 73 -8.84 5.78 -24.88
CA ASP A 73 -8.47 4.41 -25.26
C ASP A 73 -7.20 3.92 -24.54
N GLY A 74 -6.59 4.77 -23.71
CA GLY A 74 -5.39 4.44 -22.96
C GLY A 74 -5.68 3.54 -21.76
N GLN A 75 -4.97 2.41 -21.68
CA GLN A 75 -4.95 1.59 -20.47
C GLN A 75 -4.55 2.44 -19.26
N ARG A 76 -5.30 2.32 -18.16
CA ARG A 76 -5.01 3.10 -16.96
C ARG A 76 -3.76 2.56 -16.28
N THR A 77 -2.70 3.36 -16.32
CA THR A 77 -1.45 3.04 -15.64
C THR A 77 -1.17 4.03 -14.52
N VAL A 78 -0.54 3.55 -13.46
CA VAL A 78 -0.05 4.36 -12.35
C VAL A 78 1.36 3.92 -11.98
N SER A 79 2.31 4.86 -11.92
CA SER A 79 3.60 4.64 -11.26
C SER A 79 3.52 5.03 -9.78
N VAL A 80 4.03 4.19 -8.89
CA VAL A 80 4.09 4.47 -7.46
C VAL A 80 5.53 4.39 -6.97
N LEU A 81 5.87 5.24 -6.02
CA LEU A 81 7.18 5.30 -5.38
C LEU A 81 7.02 5.16 -3.87
N GLN A 82 7.71 4.19 -3.26
CA GLN A 82 8.00 4.21 -1.83
C GLN A 82 9.41 4.77 -1.64
N TYR A 83 9.59 5.73 -0.71
CA TYR A 83 10.93 6.08 -0.23
C TYR A 83 10.99 6.39 1.29
N ASN A 84 11.78 5.64 2.07
CA ASN A 84 12.24 6.08 3.40
C ASN A 84 13.38 7.09 3.24
N ILE A 85 13.18 8.33 3.70
CA ILE A 85 14.09 9.45 3.41
C ILE A 85 15.06 9.80 4.55
N LEU A 86 15.09 9.00 5.61
CA LEU A 86 15.90 9.20 6.81
C LEU A 86 15.66 10.58 7.47
N ALA A 87 14.87 10.60 8.54
CA ALA A 87 14.51 11.84 9.23
C ALA A 87 15.75 12.67 9.61
N SER A 88 15.68 13.99 9.50
CA SER A 88 16.82 14.88 9.75
C SER A 88 17.45 14.69 11.14
N TYR A 89 16.62 14.42 12.15
CA TYR A 89 17.08 14.20 13.53
C TYR A 89 17.62 12.78 13.81
N LEU A 90 17.39 11.84 12.88
CA LEU A 90 17.94 10.47 12.90
C LEU A 90 19.19 10.32 12.04
N GLY A 91 19.33 11.15 11.01
CA GLY A 91 20.49 11.21 10.14
C GLY A 91 21.69 11.88 10.83
N MET A 92 22.40 11.12 11.66
CA MET A 92 23.73 11.49 12.16
C MET A 92 24.63 10.27 12.08
N ASN A 93 25.85 10.39 11.52
CA ASN A 93 26.75 9.23 11.41
C ASN A 93 27.16 8.68 12.78
N THR A 94 27.09 9.53 13.81
CA THR A 94 27.37 9.19 15.20
C THR A 94 26.32 8.30 15.83
N LYS A 95 25.23 7.92 15.15
CA LYS A 95 24.29 6.93 15.67
C LYS A 95 24.87 5.51 15.58
N PRO A 96 24.57 4.61 16.53
CA PRO A 96 25.22 3.30 16.63
C PRO A 96 24.95 2.37 15.43
N TRP A 97 23.93 2.63 14.62
CA TRP A 97 23.61 1.86 13.41
C TRP A 97 24.34 2.35 12.14
N PHE A 98 25.07 3.47 12.20
CA PHE A 98 25.87 4.00 11.09
C PHE A 98 27.36 3.81 11.38
N LEU A 99 27.96 4.70 12.18
CA LEU A 99 29.38 4.69 12.55
C LEU A 99 30.31 4.47 11.34
N TYR A 100 30.00 5.11 10.21
CA TYR A 100 30.80 4.97 8.99
C TYR A 100 32.19 5.53 9.19
N GLY A 101 33.17 4.89 8.59
CA GLY A 101 34.57 5.23 8.76
C GLY A 101 35.28 4.51 9.92
N ALA A 102 34.53 3.91 10.85
CA ALA A 102 35.08 2.94 11.80
C ALA A 102 34.82 1.51 11.33
N ASP A 103 35.84 0.66 11.34
CA ASP A 103 35.68 -0.78 11.19
C ASP A 103 35.47 -1.39 12.56
N ILE A 104 34.27 -1.94 12.76
CA ILE A 104 33.75 -2.39 14.05
C ILE A 104 33.31 -3.83 13.89
N SER A 105 33.82 -4.72 14.73
CA SER A 105 33.37 -6.10 14.83
C SER A 105 31.93 -6.20 15.37
N SER A 106 31.32 -7.38 15.23
CA SER A 106 29.98 -7.62 15.78
C SER A 106 29.93 -7.43 17.30
N ASP A 107 30.95 -7.88 18.02
CA ASP A 107 31.03 -7.83 19.49
C ASP A 107 31.17 -6.38 19.98
N GLU A 108 32.08 -5.60 19.37
CA GLU A 108 32.23 -4.17 19.66
C GLU A 108 30.92 -3.42 19.39
N ARG A 109 30.22 -3.76 18.31
CA ARG A 109 28.93 -3.14 17.99
C ARG A 109 27.86 -3.47 19.03
N GLU A 110 27.83 -4.69 19.54
CA GLU A 110 26.92 -5.07 20.63
C GLU A 110 27.20 -4.24 21.88
N ASP A 111 28.47 -4.04 22.24
CA ASP A 111 28.87 -3.22 23.37
C ASP A 111 28.53 -1.73 23.18
N VAL A 112 28.69 -1.21 21.96
CA VAL A 112 28.22 0.13 21.59
C VAL A 112 26.72 0.25 21.81
N PHE A 113 25.91 -0.73 21.36
CA PHE A 113 24.46 -0.70 21.58
C PHE A 113 24.09 -0.78 23.07
N LYS A 114 24.76 -1.64 23.85
CA LYS A 114 24.56 -1.74 25.30
C LYS A 114 24.81 -0.40 25.98
N ARG A 115 25.92 0.28 25.64
CA ARG A 115 26.23 1.61 26.19
C ARG A 115 25.27 2.68 25.69
N PHE A 116 24.92 2.69 24.40
CA PHE A 116 24.00 3.67 23.83
C PHE A 116 22.62 3.62 24.49
N TYR A 117 22.08 2.42 24.74
CA TYR A 117 20.78 2.24 25.38
C TYR A 117 20.82 2.30 26.91
N ALA A 118 22.01 2.33 27.54
CA ALA A 118 22.16 2.44 28.97
C ALA A 118 21.46 3.70 29.51
N LYS A 119 20.66 3.52 30.57
CA LYS A 119 19.96 4.60 31.26
C LYS A 119 20.64 4.93 32.57
N GLY A 120 20.70 6.22 32.91
CA GLY A 120 21.11 6.68 34.22
C GLY A 120 20.01 6.44 35.27
N PRO A 121 20.28 6.71 36.56
CA PRO A 121 19.29 6.62 37.63
C PRO A 121 18.04 7.50 37.40
N ASP A 122 18.17 8.55 36.59
CA ASP A 122 17.10 9.48 36.21
C ASP A 122 16.28 9.02 34.98
N GLY A 123 16.57 7.82 34.44
CA GLY A 123 15.94 7.28 33.24
C GLY A 123 16.39 7.96 31.93
N LYS A 124 17.28 8.95 31.99
CA LYS A 124 17.86 9.57 30.78
C LYS A 124 18.99 8.72 30.23
N GLN A 125 19.38 8.99 29.00
CA GLN A 125 20.48 8.29 28.36
C GLN A 125 21.77 8.57 29.11
N LYS A 126 22.47 7.52 29.55
CA LYS A 126 23.67 7.62 30.39
C LYS A 126 24.86 8.20 29.64
N TYR A 127 25.00 7.84 28.36
CA TYR A 127 26.14 8.21 27.52
C TYR A 127 25.64 8.91 26.26
N ILE A 128 26.23 10.06 25.94
CA ILE A 128 26.06 10.75 24.66
C ILE A 128 27.31 10.55 23.80
N TRP A 129 27.27 10.86 22.51
CA TRP A 129 28.48 10.81 21.67
C TRP A 129 29.53 11.80 22.19
N PRO A 130 30.83 11.42 22.25
CA PRO A 130 31.42 10.11 21.92
C PRO A 130 31.45 9.11 23.09
N GLY A 131 30.99 9.47 24.28
CA GLY A 131 31.10 8.66 25.51
C GLY A 131 30.56 7.22 25.46
N PHE A 132 29.59 6.88 24.60
CA PHE A 132 29.14 5.48 24.47
C PHE A 132 30.05 4.62 23.58
N VAL A 133 30.99 5.22 22.83
CA VAL A 133 32.01 4.51 22.05
C VAL A 133 33.42 4.62 22.64
N GLU A 134 33.63 5.49 23.62
CA GLU A 134 34.94 5.66 24.27
C GLU A 134 35.45 4.36 24.92
N GLY A 135 36.66 3.96 24.57
CA GLY A 135 37.26 2.70 25.03
C GLY A 135 36.76 1.46 24.29
N ILE A 136 35.83 1.61 23.33
CA ILE A 136 35.51 0.59 22.32
C ILE A 136 36.18 0.98 21.01
N LEU A 137 35.99 2.23 20.56
CA LEU A 137 36.64 2.77 19.37
C LEU A 137 37.92 3.52 19.74
N SER A 138 38.92 3.42 18.88
CA SER A 138 40.13 4.24 18.96
C SER A 138 39.82 5.72 18.68
N PRO A 139 40.64 6.66 19.20
CA PRO A 139 40.48 8.08 18.89
C PRO A 139 40.48 8.40 17.38
N GLU A 140 41.23 7.63 16.59
CA GLU A 140 41.25 7.79 15.12
C GLU A 140 39.92 7.38 14.48
N GLN A 141 39.36 6.23 14.87
CA GLN A 141 38.04 5.80 14.40
C GLN A 141 36.94 6.82 14.78
N ILE A 142 37.00 7.40 15.98
CA ILE A 142 36.05 8.44 16.42
C ILE A 142 36.13 9.66 15.50
N ARG A 143 37.35 10.16 15.21
CA ARG A 143 37.55 11.29 14.28
C ARG A 143 37.04 10.98 12.88
N GLU A 144 37.27 9.75 12.40
CA GLU A 144 36.82 9.34 11.09
C GLU A 144 35.28 9.25 11.01
N VAL A 145 34.62 8.76 12.06
CA VAL A 145 33.14 8.79 12.17
C VAL A 145 32.61 10.23 12.10
N GLU A 146 33.25 11.16 12.79
CA GLU A 146 32.85 12.58 12.76
C GLU A 146 33.05 13.21 11.38
N ARG A 147 34.10 12.83 10.65
CA ARG A 147 34.37 13.32 9.29
C ARG A 147 33.28 12.95 8.29
N GLN A 148 32.72 11.75 8.43
CA GLN A 148 31.68 11.21 7.55
C GLN A 148 30.27 11.77 7.85
N ASP A 149 30.08 12.49 8.97
CA ASP A 149 28.78 13.05 9.38
C ASP A 149 28.22 14.08 8.38
N ASN A 150 29.08 14.67 7.54
CA ASN A 150 28.65 15.58 6.49
C ASN A 150 27.59 14.97 5.56
N PHE A 151 27.71 13.68 5.20
CA PHE A 151 26.74 12.99 4.34
C PHE A 151 25.35 12.82 4.97
N PHE A 152 25.24 13.01 6.28
CA PHE A 152 24.00 12.85 7.04
C PHE A 152 23.26 14.17 7.29
N LYS A 153 23.95 15.31 7.16
CA LYS A 153 23.37 16.64 7.38
C LYS A 153 22.21 16.90 6.43
N TRP A 154 21.06 17.26 6.98
CA TRP A 154 19.84 17.57 6.21
C TRP A 154 20.09 18.57 5.08
N ASP A 155 20.84 19.64 5.33
CA ASP A 155 21.12 20.66 4.32
C ASP A 155 21.85 20.13 3.08
N GLN A 156 22.63 19.05 3.23
CA GLN A 156 23.31 18.40 2.11
C GLN A 156 22.40 17.38 1.40
N ARG A 157 21.51 16.72 2.15
CA ARG A 157 20.63 15.66 1.64
C ARG A 157 19.39 16.20 0.94
N LYS A 158 18.80 17.29 1.44
CA LYS A 158 17.47 17.78 1.02
C LYS A 158 17.34 18.07 -0.47
N VAL A 159 18.37 18.65 -1.09
CA VAL A 159 18.37 18.94 -2.54
C VAL A 159 18.42 17.64 -3.35
N LYS A 160 19.33 16.74 -2.98
CA LYS A 160 19.44 15.41 -3.61
C LYS A 160 18.18 14.57 -3.45
N LEU A 161 17.48 14.69 -2.31
CA LEU A 161 16.20 14.03 -2.11
C LEU A 161 15.15 14.54 -3.10
N VAL A 162 15.06 15.86 -3.29
CA VAL A 162 14.15 16.46 -4.29
C VAL A 162 14.51 15.99 -5.70
N ASP A 163 15.79 16.07 -6.07
CA ASP A 163 16.27 15.63 -7.37
C ASP A 163 15.95 14.15 -7.61
N LYS A 164 16.22 13.30 -6.62
CA LYS A 164 15.92 11.86 -6.69
C LYS A 164 14.42 11.62 -6.84
N ILE A 165 13.58 12.29 -6.07
CA ILE A 165 12.13 12.13 -6.15
C ILE A 165 11.62 12.53 -7.54
N ARG A 166 12.12 13.64 -8.10
CA ARG A 166 11.75 14.08 -9.45
C ARG A 166 12.26 13.15 -10.54
N GLU A 167 13.49 12.65 -10.43
CA GLU A 167 14.09 11.68 -11.36
C GLU A 167 13.25 10.41 -11.48
N MET A 168 12.66 9.94 -10.39
CA MET A 168 11.81 8.75 -10.39
C MET A 168 10.45 8.96 -11.09
N ASP A 169 10.03 10.21 -11.31
CA ASP A 169 8.80 10.63 -12.03
C ASP A 169 7.55 9.78 -11.70
N ALA A 170 7.32 9.52 -10.40
CA ALA A 170 6.20 8.68 -9.98
C ALA A 170 4.89 9.46 -9.90
N ASP A 171 3.78 8.83 -10.29
CA ASP A 171 2.46 9.45 -10.20
C ASP A 171 1.96 9.57 -8.75
N VAL A 172 2.33 8.61 -7.91
CA VAL A 172 2.02 8.59 -6.47
C VAL A 172 3.29 8.29 -5.69
N ILE A 173 3.59 9.09 -4.67
CA ILE A 173 4.81 8.94 -3.86
C ILE A 173 4.42 8.80 -2.39
N SER A 174 4.94 7.77 -1.72
CA SER A 174 4.86 7.59 -0.28
C SER A 174 6.23 7.81 0.34
N LEU A 175 6.36 8.86 1.15
CA LEU A 175 7.56 9.16 1.92
C LEU A 175 7.36 8.80 3.39
N VAL A 176 8.29 8.04 3.97
CA VAL A 176 8.32 7.76 5.41
C VAL A 176 9.57 8.33 6.04
N GLU A 177 9.53 8.52 7.36
CA GLU A 177 10.51 9.35 8.09
C GLU A 177 10.52 10.81 7.61
N LEU A 178 9.39 11.29 7.11
CA LEU A 178 9.25 12.65 6.60
C LEU A 178 9.04 13.64 7.74
N ASP A 179 10.07 14.40 8.11
CA ASP A 179 10.00 15.46 9.13
C ASP A 179 9.97 16.89 8.56
N HIS A 180 10.35 17.07 7.30
CA HIS A 180 10.32 18.36 6.59
C HIS A 180 9.26 18.39 5.47
N HIS A 181 8.04 17.94 5.77
CA HIS A 181 6.93 17.95 4.80
C HIS A 181 6.71 19.32 4.13
N PRO A 182 6.67 20.47 4.84
CA PRO A 182 6.47 21.76 4.19
C PRO A 182 7.51 22.09 3.13
N PHE A 183 8.78 21.75 3.37
CA PHE A 183 9.86 21.96 2.41
C PHE A 183 9.66 21.11 1.15
N LEU A 184 9.44 19.79 1.29
CA LEU A 184 9.24 18.92 0.13
C LEU A 184 7.94 19.24 -0.61
N ALA A 185 6.88 19.58 0.11
CA ALA A 185 5.61 20.00 -0.48
C ALA A 185 5.82 21.24 -1.36
N GLN A 186 6.51 22.26 -0.84
CA GLN A 186 6.83 23.47 -1.62
C GLN A 186 7.73 23.15 -2.82
N CYS A 187 8.77 22.33 -2.64
CA CYS A 187 9.68 21.98 -3.73
C CYS A 187 9.08 21.11 -4.83
N LEU A 188 7.91 20.50 -4.61
CA LEU A 188 7.23 19.58 -5.53
C LEU A 188 5.84 20.09 -5.95
N GLU A 189 5.45 21.29 -5.51
CA GLU A 189 4.09 21.81 -5.67
C GLU A 189 3.71 22.13 -7.12
N ASP A 190 4.66 22.25 -8.02
CA ASP A 190 4.42 22.45 -9.46
C ASP A 190 3.73 21.24 -10.11
N GLU A 191 4.01 20.03 -9.62
CA GLU A 191 3.54 18.79 -10.24
C GLU A 191 2.69 17.91 -9.31
N TRP A 192 2.98 17.93 -8.01
CA TRP A 192 2.33 17.07 -7.01
C TRP A 192 1.54 17.88 -5.98
N ASP A 193 0.38 17.36 -5.61
CA ASP A 193 -0.25 17.68 -4.32
C ASP A 193 0.22 16.70 -3.26
N SER A 194 0.08 17.06 -1.98
CA SER A 194 0.52 16.19 -0.91
C SER A 194 -0.27 16.33 0.37
N ILE A 195 -0.14 15.30 1.21
CA ILE A 195 -0.64 15.29 2.57
C ILE A 195 0.30 14.55 3.50
N PHE A 196 0.33 14.96 4.77
CA PHE A 196 1.18 14.43 5.79
C PHE A 196 0.40 14.05 7.05
N HIS A 197 0.79 12.94 7.67
CA HIS A 197 0.34 12.53 9.00
C HIS A 197 1.57 12.30 9.88
N LYS A 198 1.73 13.17 10.88
CA LYS A 198 2.82 13.14 11.85
C LYS A 198 2.65 11.99 12.83
N ARG A 199 3.75 11.40 13.30
CA ARG A 199 3.71 10.45 14.42
C ARG A 199 3.22 11.12 15.72
N PRO A 200 2.55 10.36 16.60
CA PRO A 200 1.94 10.89 17.82
C PRO A 200 2.97 11.38 18.85
N ARG A 201 4.22 10.92 18.76
CA ARG A 201 5.25 11.24 19.74
C ARG A 201 5.69 12.70 19.62
N GLN A 202 5.64 13.43 20.73
CA GLN A 202 6.02 14.86 20.78
C GLN A 202 7.47 15.10 20.32
N ALA A 203 8.40 14.23 20.71
CA ALA A 203 9.82 14.33 20.36
C ALA A 203 10.13 13.92 18.91
N SER A 204 9.19 13.28 18.22
CA SER A 204 9.33 12.90 16.81
C SER A 204 8.69 13.98 15.96
N LEU A 205 9.41 14.44 14.94
CA LEU A 205 8.91 15.40 13.96
C LEU A 205 8.49 14.72 12.65
N ASP A 206 8.84 13.44 12.49
CA ASP A 206 8.58 12.65 11.30
C ASP A 206 7.18 12.04 11.25
N GLY A 207 6.83 11.55 10.07
CA GLY A 207 5.58 10.84 9.82
C GLY A 207 5.55 10.22 8.42
N CYS A 208 4.33 10.00 7.93
CA CYS A 208 4.05 9.46 6.61
C CYS A 208 3.50 10.59 5.72
N GLY A 209 4.05 10.75 4.53
CA GLY A 209 3.58 11.68 3.51
C GLY A 209 3.14 10.93 2.26
N ILE A 210 2.00 11.32 1.68
CA ILE A 210 1.57 10.84 0.37
C ILE A 210 1.47 12.05 -0.57
N PHE A 211 2.13 11.95 -1.72
CA PHE A 211 2.11 12.92 -2.81
C PHE A 211 1.46 12.26 -4.03
N TRP A 212 0.69 13.02 -4.81
CA TRP A 212 0.06 12.52 -6.04
C TRP A 212 0.08 13.57 -7.15
N ARG A 213 0.25 13.12 -8.38
CA ARG A 213 0.38 13.99 -9.54
C ARG A 213 -0.93 14.72 -9.79
N ARG A 214 -0.88 16.06 -9.80
CA ARG A 214 -2.05 16.91 -9.99
C ARG A 214 -2.74 16.69 -11.31
N SER A 215 -1.99 16.35 -12.35
CA SER A 215 -2.53 16.09 -13.69
C SER A 215 -3.35 14.80 -13.77
N LYS A 216 -3.09 13.81 -12.91
CA LYS A 216 -3.77 12.50 -12.95
C LYS A 216 -4.82 12.32 -11.87
N PHE A 217 -4.62 12.90 -10.68
CA PHE A 217 -5.46 12.60 -9.53
C PHE A 217 -6.04 13.83 -8.84
N THR A 218 -7.16 13.59 -8.16
CA THR A 218 -7.74 14.47 -7.15
C THR A 218 -7.92 13.69 -5.86
N LEU A 219 -7.70 14.34 -4.72
CA LEU A 219 -7.98 13.75 -3.41
C LEU A 219 -9.49 13.71 -3.16
N ALA A 220 -10.04 12.52 -2.96
CA ALA A 220 -11.44 12.32 -2.61
C ALA A 220 -11.68 12.14 -1.12
N ALA A 221 -10.79 11.40 -0.45
CA ALA A 221 -10.86 11.17 0.98
C ALA A 221 -9.47 10.89 1.56
N ARG A 222 -9.34 11.09 2.87
CA ARG A 222 -8.12 10.83 3.62
C ARG A 222 -8.45 10.28 5.00
N TYR A 223 -7.58 9.44 5.53
CA TYR A 223 -7.65 8.96 6.91
C TYR A 223 -6.25 8.71 7.45
N GLY A 224 -5.89 9.39 8.53
CA GLY A 224 -4.62 9.19 9.24
C GLY A 224 -4.91 8.76 10.67
N PHE A 225 -4.23 7.73 11.15
CA PHE A 225 -4.43 7.24 12.51
C PHE A 225 -3.12 6.74 13.12
N ASP A 226 -3.10 6.73 14.46
CA ASP A 226 -1.98 6.28 15.25
C ASP A 226 -2.27 4.87 15.78
N MET A 227 -1.35 3.95 15.52
CA MET A 227 -1.51 2.55 15.91
C MET A 227 -1.24 2.39 17.40
N VAL A 228 -2.07 1.58 18.05
CA VAL A 228 -1.95 1.25 19.47
C VAL A 228 -1.09 0.01 19.62
N ASP A 229 0.11 0.17 20.16
CA ASP A 229 1.11 -0.89 20.28
C ASP A 229 1.01 -1.65 21.61
N GLY A 230 0.55 -0.97 22.66
CA GLY A 230 0.43 -1.54 24.01
C GLY A 230 -0.28 -0.57 24.97
N SER A 231 -0.27 -0.92 26.25
CA SER A 231 -0.60 0.02 27.33
C SER A 231 0.62 0.23 28.23
N ASP A 232 0.72 1.39 28.87
CA ASP A 232 1.68 1.63 29.94
C ASP A 232 1.19 1.08 31.29
N GLN A 233 2.02 1.19 32.33
CA GLN A 233 1.69 0.70 33.69
C GLN A 233 0.46 1.40 34.30
N GLN A 234 0.04 2.53 33.73
CA GLN A 234 -1.10 3.33 34.17
C GLN A 234 -2.33 3.07 33.29
N GLY A 235 -2.27 2.08 32.38
CA GLY A 235 -3.35 1.72 31.47
C GLY A 235 -3.50 2.65 30.26
N ARG A 236 -2.60 3.62 30.06
CA ARG A 236 -2.67 4.53 28.92
C ARG A 236 -2.11 3.85 27.67
N GLU A 237 -2.79 4.06 26.55
CA GLU A 237 -2.37 3.55 25.25
C GLU A 237 -0.99 4.10 24.85
N LYS A 238 -0.10 3.19 24.45
CA LYS A 238 1.17 3.50 23.82
C LYS A 238 0.97 3.54 22.31
N ARG A 239 1.22 4.72 21.73
CA ARG A 239 1.17 4.94 20.29
C ARG A 239 2.51 5.48 19.82
N ASP A 240 3.15 4.80 18.88
CA ASP A 240 4.44 5.22 18.32
C ASP A 240 4.41 5.35 16.79
N ARG A 241 3.70 4.43 16.13
CA ARG A 241 3.61 4.34 14.67
C ARG A 241 2.27 4.83 14.17
N SER A 242 2.27 5.29 12.92
CA SER A 242 1.09 5.87 12.28
C SER A 242 0.92 5.34 10.88
N CYS A 243 -0.31 5.41 10.38
CA CYS A 243 -0.67 5.03 9.03
C CYS A 243 -1.48 6.18 8.39
N LEU A 244 -1.25 6.40 7.10
CA LEU A 244 -1.96 7.38 6.29
C LEU A 244 -2.57 6.69 5.08
N MET A 245 -3.87 6.88 4.89
CA MET A 245 -4.64 6.36 3.76
C MET A 245 -5.23 7.53 2.97
N VAL A 246 -5.17 7.45 1.65
CA VAL A 246 -5.87 8.38 0.76
C VAL A 246 -6.64 7.64 -0.31
N LEU A 247 -7.76 8.25 -0.72
CA LEU A 247 -8.56 7.82 -1.85
C LEU A 247 -8.39 8.84 -2.97
N LEU A 248 -7.81 8.40 -4.10
CA LEU A 248 -7.49 9.24 -5.24
C LEU A 248 -8.43 8.96 -6.40
N LYS A 249 -9.10 9.99 -6.92
CA LYS A 249 -9.94 9.91 -8.11
C LYS A 249 -9.16 10.34 -9.34
N TRP A 250 -9.27 9.56 -10.41
CA TRP A 250 -8.71 9.89 -11.72
C TRP A 250 -9.33 11.18 -12.28
N ARG A 251 -8.52 12.08 -12.82
CA ARG A 251 -8.98 13.29 -13.52
C ARG A 251 -9.38 13.01 -14.95
N THR A 252 -8.62 12.16 -15.64
CA THR A 252 -8.85 11.77 -17.03
C THR A 252 -9.73 10.52 -17.06
N GLY A 253 -10.99 10.71 -17.43
CA GLY A 253 -12.01 9.66 -17.49
C GLY A 253 -13.38 10.26 -17.77
N GLY A 254 -13.59 10.74 -19.01
CA GLY A 254 -14.89 11.27 -19.42
C GLY A 254 -15.99 10.22 -19.23
N ASN A 255 -17.06 10.58 -18.51
CA ASN A 255 -18.31 9.83 -18.27
C ASN A 255 -18.26 8.37 -17.79
N CYS A 256 -17.09 7.72 -17.68
CA CYS A 256 -16.97 6.35 -17.18
C CYS A 256 -16.46 6.35 -15.73
N SER A 257 -17.34 5.96 -14.80
CA SER A 257 -17.09 5.79 -13.36
C SER A 257 -15.93 4.83 -13.09
N SER A 258 -14.74 5.38 -13.09
CA SER A 258 -13.49 4.66 -12.85
C SER A 258 -13.35 4.37 -11.36
N PRO A 259 -12.95 3.15 -10.94
CA PRO A 259 -12.70 2.92 -9.53
C PRO A 259 -11.55 3.84 -9.07
N PRO A 260 -11.70 4.54 -7.94
CA PRO A 260 -10.63 5.33 -7.35
C PRO A 260 -9.44 4.43 -6.95
N LEU A 261 -8.26 5.02 -6.73
CA LEU A 261 -7.09 4.32 -6.20
C LEU A 261 -6.99 4.57 -4.71
N VAL A 262 -6.86 3.51 -3.92
CA VAL A 262 -6.55 3.59 -2.48
C VAL A 262 -5.06 3.46 -2.28
N VAL A 263 -4.44 4.42 -1.61
CA VAL A 263 -3.01 4.43 -1.31
C VAL A 263 -2.83 4.44 0.21
N VAL A 264 -2.06 3.50 0.72
CA VAL A 264 -1.71 3.38 2.14
C VAL A 264 -0.21 3.65 2.28
N SER A 265 0.16 4.50 3.23
CA SER A 265 1.54 4.81 3.61
C SER A 265 1.74 4.53 5.10
N THR A 266 2.77 3.76 5.45
CA THR A 266 3.05 3.38 6.85
C THR A 266 4.53 3.13 7.11
N HIS A 267 4.94 3.23 8.37
CA HIS A 267 6.26 2.82 8.85
C HIS A 267 6.09 1.99 10.13
N LEU A 268 6.30 0.68 10.03
CA LEU A 268 6.05 -0.27 11.12
C LEU A 268 7.19 -0.29 12.15
N ALA A 269 6.94 -1.00 13.26
CA ALA A 269 7.89 -1.16 14.36
C ALA A 269 9.26 -1.69 13.89
N LYS A 270 10.32 -1.05 14.41
CA LYS A 270 11.72 -1.21 14.00
C LYS A 270 12.25 -2.63 14.26
N ASP A 271 13.47 -2.86 13.77
CA ASP A 271 14.26 -4.07 14.00
C ASP A 271 13.60 -5.34 13.41
N PRO A 272 13.95 -5.67 12.15
CA PRO A 272 13.38 -6.81 11.46
C PRO A 272 13.85 -8.18 12.00
N TYR A 273 14.81 -8.22 12.93
CA TYR A 273 15.36 -9.46 13.48
C TYR A 273 14.78 -9.82 14.85
N ASN A 274 14.06 -8.90 15.49
CA ASN A 274 13.51 -9.09 16.82
C ASN A 274 12.08 -9.67 16.78
N LYS A 275 11.90 -10.88 17.33
CA LYS A 275 10.61 -11.58 17.38
C LYS A 275 9.53 -10.79 18.14
N ALA A 276 9.87 -10.13 19.24
CA ALA A 276 8.93 -9.30 19.99
C ALA A 276 8.48 -8.07 19.17
N GLN A 277 9.36 -7.53 18.32
CA GLN A 277 8.96 -6.49 17.37
C GLN A 277 8.09 -7.05 16.24
N THR A 278 8.25 -8.33 15.84
CA THR A 278 7.34 -8.98 14.89
C THR A 278 5.91 -9.02 15.44
N ALA A 279 5.70 -9.33 16.72
CA ALA A 279 4.37 -9.30 17.33
C ALA A 279 3.73 -7.90 17.25
N ILE A 280 4.50 -6.84 17.53
CA ILE A 280 4.06 -5.45 17.38
C ILE A 280 3.72 -5.13 15.91
N ARG A 281 4.57 -5.52 14.95
CA ARG A 281 4.30 -5.33 13.52
C ARG A 281 3.02 -6.04 13.07
N VAL A 282 2.77 -7.25 13.54
CA VAL A 282 1.53 -7.98 13.26
C VAL A 282 0.32 -7.24 13.81
N ARG A 283 0.38 -6.78 15.06
CA ARG A 283 -0.67 -5.95 15.68
C ARG A 283 -0.95 -4.68 14.89
N GLN A 284 0.10 -4.04 14.39
CA GLN A 284 0.02 -2.85 13.53
C GLN A 284 -0.64 -3.17 12.18
N VAL A 285 -0.19 -4.22 11.47
CA VAL A 285 -0.80 -4.68 10.22
C VAL A 285 -2.29 -5.02 10.42
N THR A 286 -2.62 -5.66 11.53
CA THR A 286 -4.00 -6.02 11.88
C THR A 286 -4.89 -4.77 12.02
N GLN A 287 -4.40 -3.70 12.65
CA GLN A 287 -5.08 -2.40 12.73
C GLN A 287 -5.19 -1.69 11.38
N ILE A 288 -4.15 -1.79 10.54
CA ILE A 288 -4.17 -1.25 9.16
C ILE A 288 -5.27 -1.93 8.35
N MET A 289 -5.40 -3.26 8.42
CA MET A 289 -6.44 -3.97 7.69
C MET A 289 -7.85 -3.64 8.18
N ALA A 290 -8.06 -3.49 9.50
CA ALA A 290 -9.34 -3.04 10.04
C ALA A 290 -9.70 -1.64 9.51
N SER A 291 -8.76 -0.71 9.61
CA SER A 291 -8.93 0.67 9.16
C SER A 291 -9.13 0.76 7.65
N LEU A 292 -8.43 -0.06 6.87
CA LEU A 292 -8.58 -0.14 5.42
C LEU A 292 -10.00 -0.61 5.07
N THR A 293 -10.49 -1.64 5.74
CA THR A 293 -11.85 -2.18 5.55
C THR A 293 -12.90 -1.12 5.84
N GLU A 294 -12.78 -0.42 6.97
CA GLU A 294 -13.70 0.66 7.34
C GLU A 294 -13.64 1.81 6.33
N PHE A 295 -12.43 2.24 5.97
CA PHE A 295 -12.19 3.35 5.05
C PHE A 295 -12.77 3.06 3.66
N THR A 296 -12.50 1.89 3.09
CA THR A 296 -13.02 1.53 1.76
C THR A 296 -14.53 1.34 1.78
N THR A 297 -15.09 0.74 2.82
CA THR A 297 -16.54 0.54 2.95
C THR A 297 -17.26 1.88 3.05
N LYS A 298 -16.78 2.77 3.93
CA LYS A 298 -17.34 4.12 4.14
C LYS A 298 -17.39 4.95 2.86
N HIS A 299 -16.45 4.72 1.95
CA HIS A 299 -16.31 5.49 0.71
C HIS A 299 -16.77 4.73 -0.54
N GLY A 300 -17.42 3.57 -0.40
CA GLY A 300 -17.89 2.77 -1.54
C GLY A 300 -16.76 2.31 -2.47
N ALA A 301 -15.61 1.99 -1.89
CA ALA A 301 -14.34 1.71 -2.56
C ALA A 301 -13.77 0.33 -2.20
N ALA A 302 -14.60 -0.61 -1.75
CA ALA A 302 -14.15 -1.95 -1.33
C ALA A 302 -13.45 -2.73 -2.46
N ASP A 303 -13.86 -2.50 -3.72
CA ASP A 303 -13.28 -3.13 -4.91
C ASP A 303 -12.30 -2.23 -5.66
N SER A 304 -11.93 -1.10 -5.05
CA SER A 304 -10.94 -0.21 -5.63
C SER A 304 -9.55 -0.86 -5.63
N PRO A 305 -8.71 -0.58 -6.65
CA PRO A 305 -7.29 -0.89 -6.59
C PRO A 305 -6.65 -0.33 -5.32
N VAL A 306 -5.84 -1.13 -4.65
CA VAL A 306 -5.16 -0.75 -3.41
C VAL A 306 -3.66 -0.98 -3.56
N VAL A 307 -2.88 0.03 -3.15
CA VAL A 307 -1.43 -0.08 -2.95
C VAL A 307 -1.07 0.28 -1.51
N LEU A 308 -0.21 -0.52 -0.88
CA LEU A 308 0.37 -0.27 0.44
C LEU A 308 1.87 -0.09 0.27
N LEU A 309 2.33 1.09 0.64
CA LEU A 309 3.69 1.57 0.51
C LEU A 309 4.25 1.81 1.93
N GLY A 310 5.46 1.38 2.22
CA GLY A 310 6.02 1.64 3.53
C GLY A 310 7.34 0.96 3.84
N ASP A 311 7.99 1.43 4.89
CA ASP A 311 9.04 0.68 5.57
C ASP A 311 8.35 -0.26 6.56
N LEU A 312 8.26 -1.53 6.21
CA LEU A 312 7.57 -2.53 7.02
C LEU A 312 8.48 -3.14 8.09
N ASN A 313 9.78 -2.81 8.09
CA ASN A 313 10.77 -3.38 8.99
C ASN A 313 10.63 -4.91 9.13
N ALA A 314 10.38 -5.60 8.00
CA ALA A 314 10.19 -7.04 7.95
C ALA A 314 10.88 -7.63 6.72
N ARG A 315 11.64 -8.71 6.91
CA ARG A 315 12.40 -9.37 5.82
C ARG A 315 11.49 -10.18 4.89
N HIS A 316 10.44 -10.76 5.47
CA HIS A 316 9.46 -11.57 4.77
C HIS A 316 8.07 -10.98 5.03
N LEU A 317 7.54 -10.23 4.07
CA LEU A 317 6.24 -9.57 4.26
C LEU A 317 5.08 -10.55 4.38
N GLY A 318 5.21 -11.73 3.76
CA GLY A 318 4.28 -12.84 3.93
C GLY A 318 4.20 -13.35 5.38
N GLU A 319 5.26 -13.17 6.18
CA GLU A 319 5.28 -13.56 7.60
C GLU A 319 4.29 -12.70 8.41
N ILE A 320 4.49 -11.38 8.45
CA ILE A 320 3.62 -10.48 9.22
C ILE A 320 2.19 -10.48 8.70
N ARG A 321 2.00 -10.61 7.38
CA ARG A 321 0.68 -10.71 6.76
C ARG A 321 0.00 -12.05 7.09
N GLY A 322 0.71 -13.17 7.02
CA GLY A 322 0.20 -14.50 7.33
C GLY A 322 -0.27 -14.64 8.78
N ILE A 323 0.47 -14.04 9.71
CA ILE A 323 0.08 -14.00 11.12
C ILE A 323 -1.18 -13.12 11.29
N ALA A 324 -1.19 -11.91 10.73
CA ALA A 324 -2.37 -11.01 10.81
C ALA A 324 -3.62 -11.63 10.13
N ARG A 325 -3.41 -12.36 9.04
CA ARG A 325 -4.44 -13.14 8.33
C ARG A 325 -5.07 -14.18 9.25
N THR A 326 -4.26 -14.92 10.01
CA THR A 326 -4.77 -15.90 10.97
C THR A 326 -5.72 -15.26 12.00
N VAL A 327 -5.34 -14.10 12.56
CA VAL A 327 -6.17 -13.38 13.54
C VAL A 327 -7.57 -13.09 12.99
N TRP A 328 -7.65 -12.53 11.78
CA TRP A 328 -8.92 -12.16 11.18
C TRP A 328 -9.74 -13.35 10.70
N GLN A 329 -9.11 -14.38 10.13
CA GLN A 329 -9.80 -15.58 9.66
C GLN A 329 -10.45 -16.31 10.83
N ILE A 330 -9.73 -16.53 11.93
CA ILE A 330 -10.29 -17.20 13.10
C ILE A 330 -11.37 -16.32 13.75
N LYS A 331 -11.19 -14.99 13.80
CA LYS A 331 -12.24 -14.06 14.26
C LYS A 331 -13.50 -14.13 13.41
N GLY A 332 -13.41 -14.52 12.14
CA GLY A 332 -14.55 -14.64 11.22
C GLY A 332 -15.28 -13.30 11.00
N ALA A 333 -14.56 -12.18 11.16
CA ALA A 333 -15.09 -10.85 10.90
C ALA A 333 -14.76 -10.44 9.45
N PRO A 334 -15.65 -9.70 8.76
CA PRO A 334 -15.35 -9.17 7.43
C PRO A 334 -14.08 -8.30 7.47
N ILE A 335 -13.18 -8.54 6.53
CA ILE A 335 -11.92 -7.79 6.40
C ILE A 335 -11.55 -7.65 4.92
N HIS A 336 -10.88 -6.56 4.59
CA HIS A 336 -10.54 -6.20 3.23
C HIS A 336 -9.68 -7.27 2.53
N LYS A 337 -9.99 -7.55 1.25
CA LYS A 337 -9.37 -8.63 0.47
C LYS A 337 -7.85 -8.52 0.27
N PHE A 338 -7.30 -7.33 0.52
CA PHE A 338 -5.86 -7.07 0.52
C PHE A 338 -5.07 -8.00 1.47
N LEU A 339 -5.68 -8.41 2.58
CA LEU A 339 -5.02 -9.31 3.53
C LEU A 339 -4.72 -10.70 2.92
N TRP A 340 -5.49 -11.13 1.92
CA TRP A 340 -5.35 -12.44 1.27
C TRP A 340 -4.72 -12.36 -0.13
N MET A 341 -5.04 -11.29 -0.85
CA MET A 341 -4.70 -11.11 -2.26
C MET A 341 -3.62 -10.04 -2.47
N GLY A 342 -3.15 -9.41 -1.40
CA GLY A 342 -1.99 -8.53 -1.45
C GLY A 342 -0.79 -9.29 -2.01
N SER A 343 -0.17 -8.74 -3.03
CA SER A 343 1.09 -9.24 -3.60
C SER A 343 2.18 -8.22 -3.31
N ASP A 344 3.41 -8.71 -3.17
CA ASP A 344 4.60 -7.89 -2.92
C ASP A 344 5.44 -7.82 -4.19
N VAL A 345 6.03 -6.64 -4.43
CA VAL A 345 6.99 -6.46 -5.52
C VAL A 345 8.37 -6.88 -5.03
N ASN A 346 8.94 -7.90 -5.68
CA ASN A 346 10.26 -8.39 -5.31
C ASN A 346 11.36 -7.43 -5.76
N THR A 347 12.09 -6.87 -4.79
CA THR A 347 13.25 -6.01 -5.02
C THR A 347 14.51 -6.56 -4.35
N GLY A 348 15.66 -5.95 -4.64
CA GLY A 348 16.90 -6.20 -3.90
C GLY A 348 16.87 -5.58 -2.49
N PRO A 349 18.00 -5.62 -1.76
CA PRO A 349 18.13 -4.89 -0.49
C PRO A 349 17.82 -3.41 -0.67
N THR A 350 16.92 -2.88 0.15
CA THR A 350 16.49 -1.48 0.09
C THR A 350 17.21 -0.65 1.14
N SER A 351 17.57 -1.22 2.30
CA SER A 351 18.41 -0.57 3.30
C SER A 351 19.81 -1.17 3.30
N ILE A 352 20.84 -0.32 3.15
CA ILE A 352 22.25 -0.75 3.06
C ILE A 352 23.14 0.15 3.92
N THR A 353 23.43 -0.31 5.14
CA THR A 353 24.34 0.33 6.10
C THR A 353 25.44 -0.65 6.53
N LYS A 354 26.44 -0.18 7.29
CA LYS A 354 27.43 -1.07 7.92
C LYS A 354 26.77 -2.08 8.89
N ALA A 355 25.58 -1.78 9.41
CA ALA A 355 24.87 -2.63 10.38
C ALA A 355 23.82 -3.55 9.77
N ARG A 356 23.29 -3.21 8.59
CA ARG A 356 22.22 -3.97 7.96
C ARG A 356 22.29 -3.89 6.44
N GLN A 357 22.03 -5.02 5.79
CA GLN A 357 21.72 -5.06 4.36
C GLN A 357 20.49 -5.93 4.17
N CYS A 358 19.32 -5.31 3.99
CA CYS A 358 18.06 -6.03 3.92
C CYS A 358 17.01 -5.30 3.08
N ARG A 359 16.03 -6.07 2.59
CA ARG A 359 14.82 -5.56 1.95
C ARG A 359 13.75 -5.40 3.01
N ILE A 360 13.40 -4.15 3.32
CA ILE A 360 12.40 -3.82 4.35
C ILE A 360 11.36 -2.79 3.87
N ASP A 361 11.66 -2.10 2.76
CA ASP A 361 10.72 -1.22 2.08
C ASP A 361 9.87 -2.03 1.09
N ALA A 362 8.57 -1.79 1.12
CA ALA A 362 7.59 -2.59 0.42
C ALA A 362 6.72 -1.75 -0.50
N VAL A 363 6.42 -2.32 -1.67
CA VAL A 363 5.32 -1.93 -2.53
C VAL A 363 4.41 -3.14 -2.65
N GLN A 364 3.36 -3.16 -1.83
CA GLN A 364 2.32 -4.18 -1.89
C GLN A 364 1.13 -3.66 -2.69
N PHE A 365 0.48 -4.53 -3.44
CA PHE A 365 -0.64 -4.18 -4.30
C PHE A 365 -1.68 -5.29 -4.34
N LEU A 366 -2.92 -4.93 -4.63
CA LEU A 366 -4.00 -5.89 -4.79
C LEU A 366 -3.91 -6.54 -6.17
N SER A 367 -3.38 -7.76 -6.25
CA SER A 367 -3.09 -8.40 -7.55
C SER A 367 -4.32 -8.77 -8.36
N SER A 368 -5.50 -8.90 -7.74
CA SER A 368 -6.77 -9.04 -8.47
C SER A 368 -7.23 -7.75 -9.16
N GLN A 369 -6.67 -6.60 -8.79
CA GLN A 369 -7.06 -5.29 -9.36
C GLN A 369 -5.97 -4.66 -10.21
N MET A 370 -4.72 -5.13 -10.09
CA MET A 370 -3.56 -4.48 -10.70
C MET A 370 -2.57 -5.52 -11.22
N GLU A 371 -1.89 -5.15 -12.29
CA GLU A 371 -0.82 -5.92 -12.91
C GLU A 371 0.47 -5.09 -12.93
N VAL A 372 1.59 -5.72 -12.58
CA VAL A 372 2.90 -5.08 -12.63
C VAL A 372 3.36 -5.02 -14.10
N LEU A 373 3.58 -3.80 -14.59
CA LEU A 373 4.17 -3.57 -15.92
C LEU A 373 5.69 -3.46 -15.83
N GLU A 374 6.19 -2.82 -14.79
CA GLU A 374 7.60 -2.50 -14.65
C GLU A 374 7.98 -2.31 -13.19
N VAL A 375 9.16 -2.79 -12.82
CA VAL A 375 9.80 -2.54 -11.52
C VAL A 375 11.13 -1.88 -11.79
N VAL A 376 11.31 -0.64 -11.32
CA VAL A 376 12.59 0.06 -11.47
C VAL A 376 13.63 -0.65 -10.61
N PRO A 377 14.75 -1.15 -11.19
CA PRO A 377 15.74 -1.88 -10.42
C PRO A 377 16.36 -1.01 -9.32
N VAL A 378 16.40 -1.55 -8.09
CA VAL A 378 17.14 -0.94 -6.99
C VAL A 378 18.65 -1.01 -7.30
N PRO A 379 19.43 0.07 -7.10
CA PRO A 379 20.85 0.07 -7.36
C PRO A 379 21.61 -1.04 -6.62
N ARG A 380 22.62 -1.63 -7.29
CA ARG A 380 23.55 -2.57 -6.66
C ARG A 380 24.84 -1.85 -6.33
N LEU A 381 25.13 -1.75 -5.04
CA LEU A 381 26.38 -1.13 -4.56
C LEU A 381 27.54 -2.13 -4.60
N PRO A 382 28.78 -1.66 -4.87
CA PRO A 382 29.98 -2.48 -4.69
C PRO A 382 30.12 -2.99 -3.25
N PRO A 383 30.81 -4.11 -3.02
CA PRO A 383 31.07 -4.62 -1.68
C PRO A 383 31.71 -3.57 -0.77
N GLY A 384 31.20 -3.42 0.45
CA GLY A 384 31.69 -2.46 1.45
C GLY A 384 31.18 -1.02 1.30
N VAL A 385 30.48 -0.69 0.21
CA VAL A 385 29.85 0.62 0.04
C VAL A 385 28.52 0.67 0.78
N VAL A 386 28.27 1.76 1.51
CA VAL A 386 27.09 1.98 2.37
C VAL A 386 26.43 3.32 2.05
N ILE A 387 25.17 3.47 2.46
CA ILE A 387 24.36 4.68 2.28
C ILE A 387 23.74 5.13 3.61
N PRO A 388 23.65 6.43 3.91
CA PRO A 388 23.84 7.57 3.01
C PRO A 388 25.31 7.84 2.69
N ASN A 389 25.58 8.43 1.53
CA ASN A 389 26.92 8.80 1.08
C ASN A 389 26.86 10.02 0.14
N ALA A 390 27.94 10.26 -0.62
CA ALA A 390 28.01 11.39 -1.55
C ALA A 390 26.94 11.34 -2.66
N GLU A 391 26.44 10.17 -3.05
CA GLU A 391 25.47 10.00 -4.13
C GLU A 391 24.06 9.75 -3.59
N HIS A 392 23.94 9.01 -2.50
CA HIS A 392 22.66 8.55 -1.96
C HIS A 392 22.31 9.28 -0.65
N PRO A 393 21.21 10.06 -0.62
CA PRO A 393 20.88 10.95 0.50
C PRO A 393 20.01 10.31 1.59
N SER A 394 19.84 8.99 1.56
CA SER A 394 19.10 8.22 2.57
C SER A 394 19.85 6.90 2.81
N ASP A 395 19.59 6.24 3.94
CA ASP A 395 20.06 4.89 4.20
C ASP A 395 19.17 3.80 3.56
N HIS A 396 18.20 4.25 2.76
CA HIS A 396 17.32 3.43 1.95
C HIS A 396 17.39 3.83 0.47
N PHE A 397 17.05 2.89 -0.40
CA PHE A 397 16.80 3.12 -1.83
C PHE A 397 15.30 3.27 -2.10
N PRO A 398 14.92 4.15 -3.04
CA PRO A 398 13.54 4.25 -3.51
C PRO A 398 13.11 2.95 -4.23
N VAL A 399 11.86 2.54 -4.03
CA VAL A 399 11.22 1.45 -4.78
C VAL A 399 10.13 2.04 -5.66
N CYS A 400 10.32 2.01 -6.98
CA CYS A 400 9.36 2.51 -7.96
C CYS A 400 8.81 1.39 -8.84
N VAL A 401 7.49 1.38 -9.01
CA VAL A 401 6.76 0.32 -9.72
C VAL A 401 5.67 0.94 -10.57
N ARG A 402 5.55 0.48 -11.81
CA ARG A 402 4.47 0.87 -12.71
C ARG A 402 3.45 -0.24 -12.83
N PHE A 403 2.19 0.12 -12.64
CA PHE A 403 1.07 -0.79 -12.69
C PHE A 403 0.10 -0.44 -13.81
N ARG A 404 -0.60 -1.47 -14.29
CA ARG A 404 -1.84 -1.36 -15.06
C ARG A 404 -3.01 -1.72 -14.16
N ILE A 405 -4.07 -0.92 -14.16
CA ILE A 405 -5.33 -1.26 -13.51
C ILE A 405 -6.09 -2.24 -14.41
N LYS A 406 -6.53 -3.36 -13.83
CA LYS A 406 -7.29 -4.38 -14.56
C LYS A 406 -8.69 -3.90 -14.87
N GLU A 407 -9.13 -4.19 -16.09
CA GLU A 407 -10.51 -3.98 -16.51
C GLU A 407 -11.42 -5.10 -15.98
N ASN A 408 -12.73 -4.87 -15.91
CA ASN A 408 -13.67 -5.84 -15.35
C ASN A 408 -13.61 -7.19 -16.07
N TYR A 409 -13.52 -7.19 -17.40
CA TYR A 409 -13.37 -8.43 -18.18
C TYR A 409 -12.11 -9.22 -17.77
N GLN A 410 -10.98 -8.54 -17.53
CA GLN A 410 -9.75 -9.21 -17.09
C GLN A 410 -9.91 -9.83 -15.70
N LYS A 411 -10.61 -9.14 -14.79
CA LYS A 411 -10.91 -9.66 -13.44
C LYS A 411 -11.80 -10.90 -13.51
N GLN A 412 -12.90 -10.82 -14.27
CA GLN A 412 -13.81 -11.96 -14.50
C GLN A 412 -13.08 -13.16 -15.09
N ARG A 413 -12.24 -12.92 -16.11
CA ARG A 413 -11.39 -13.96 -16.72
C ARG A 413 -10.45 -14.61 -15.71
N GLU A 414 -9.84 -13.85 -14.81
CA GLU A 414 -8.96 -14.40 -13.77
C GLU A 414 -9.72 -15.18 -12.71
N SER A 415 -10.89 -14.72 -12.28
CA SER A 415 -11.77 -15.45 -11.37
C SER A 415 -12.24 -16.76 -11.99
N ALA A 416 -12.67 -16.74 -13.26
CA ALA A 416 -13.04 -17.93 -14.02
C ALA A 416 -11.89 -18.93 -14.15
N ARG A 417 -10.68 -18.45 -14.47
CA ARG A 417 -9.48 -19.29 -14.47
C ARG A 417 -9.23 -19.91 -13.11
N ALA A 418 -9.24 -19.11 -12.04
CA ALA A 418 -8.96 -19.58 -10.69
C ALA A 418 -10.00 -20.61 -10.21
N TRP A 419 -11.28 -20.44 -10.57
CA TRP A 419 -12.30 -21.46 -10.31
C TRP A 419 -11.96 -22.76 -11.04
N LEU A 420 -11.66 -22.68 -12.33
CA LEU A 420 -11.40 -23.83 -13.18
C LEU A 420 -10.16 -24.62 -12.73
N GLU A 421 -9.05 -23.92 -12.43
CA GLU A 421 -7.83 -24.55 -11.92
C GLU A 421 -8.03 -25.22 -10.56
N CYS A 422 -8.88 -24.63 -9.70
CA CYS A 422 -9.25 -25.21 -8.41
C CYS A 422 -10.04 -26.51 -8.59
N VAL A 423 -11.09 -26.46 -9.41
CA VAL A 423 -11.99 -27.60 -9.62
C VAL A 423 -11.25 -28.74 -10.32
N ALA A 424 -10.48 -28.43 -11.35
CA ALA A 424 -9.62 -29.39 -12.05
C ALA A 424 -8.47 -29.92 -11.18
N GLY A 425 -8.11 -29.24 -10.08
CA GLY A 425 -7.06 -29.65 -9.15
C GLY A 425 -5.65 -29.56 -9.73
N ARG A 426 -5.41 -28.63 -10.65
CA ARG A 426 -4.13 -28.44 -11.34
C ARG A 426 -3.19 -27.50 -10.60
N GLU A 427 -3.71 -26.37 -10.12
CA GLU A 427 -2.91 -25.35 -9.46
C GLU A 427 -3.40 -25.02 -8.04
N LYS A 428 -2.54 -24.35 -7.27
CA LYS A 428 -2.93 -23.71 -6.03
C LYS A 428 -3.49 -22.33 -6.34
N VAL A 429 -4.71 -22.05 -5.89
CA VAL A 429 -5.42 -20.82 -6.23
C VAL A 429 -5.59 -19.91 -5.02
N HIS A 430 -5.70 -18.60 -5.24
CA HIS A 430 -6.28 -17.75 -4.21
C HIS A 430 -7.76 -18.14 -4.09
N PRO A 431 -8.26 -18.32 -2.87
CA PRO A 431 -9.67 -18.54 -2.70
C PRO A 431 -10.48 -17.35 -3.23
N LEU A 432 -11.58 -17.66 -3.91
CA LEU A 432 -12.46 -16.67 -4.51
C LEU A 432 -13.50 -16.21 -3.47
N THR A 433 -13.79 -14.92 -3.50
CA THR A 433 -14.93 -14.33 -2.77
C THR A 433 -16.24 -14.68 -3.47
N ASP A 434 -17.38 -14.48 -2.79
CA ASP A 434 -18.70 -14.73 -3.38
C ASP A 434 -18.93 -13.89 -4.66
N GLU A 435 -18.51 -12.63 -4.66
CA GLU A 435 -18.58 -11.75 -5.84
C GLU A 435 -17.69 -12.27 -6.98
N GLU A 436 -16.48 -12.74 -6.68
CA GLU A 436 -15.59 -13.32 -7.68
C GLU A 436 -16.11 -14.66 -8.22
N LEU A 437 -16.84 -15.43 -7.42
CA LEU A 437 -17.52 -16.66 -7.86
C LEU A 437 -18.70 -16.35 -8.79
N ILE A 438 -19.44 -15.27 -8.53
CA ILE A 438 -20.48 -14.76 -9.44
C ILE A 438 -19.83 -14.30 -10.75
N ASP A 439 -18.81 -13.46 -10.68
CA ASP A 439 -18.04 -12.99 -11.84
C ASP A 439 -17.47 -14.15 -12.67
N ALA A 440 -16.98 -15.19 -12.00
CA ALA A 440 -16.50 -16.41 -12.65
C ALA A 440 -17.65 -17.15 -13.34
N PHE A 441 -18.79 -17.32 -12.67
CA PHE A 441 -19.96 -17.98 -13.24
C PHE A 441 -20.50 -17.23 -14.45
N GLU A 442 -20.68 -15.91 -14.36
CA GLU A 442 -21.13 -15.06 -15.47
C GLU A 442 -20.17 -15.09 -16.68
N PHE A 443 -18.87 -15.32 -16.45
CA PHE A 443 -17.91 -15.52 -17.54
C PHE A 443 -18.16 -16.83 -18.31
N PHE A 444 -18.58 -17.89 -17.61
CA PHE A 444 -18.94 -19.16 -18.22
C PHE A 444 -20.39 -19.17 -18.77
N ASP A 445 -21.32 -18.44 -18.16
CA ASP A 445 -22.73 -18.31 -18.58
C ASP A 445 -22.89 -17.24 -19.68
N ARG A 446 -22.34 -17.51 -20.86
CA ARG A 446 -22.26 -16.56 -21.98
C ARG A 446 -23.63 -16.15 -22.51
N ASP A 447 -24.57 -17.08 -22.52
CA ASP A 447 -25.93 -16.87 -23.03
C ASP A 447 -26.89 -16.33 -21.96
N LYS A 448 -26.43 -16.22 -20.71
CA LYS A 448 -27.20 -15.77 -19.54
C LYS A 448 -28.40 -16.66 -19.26
N SER A 449 -28.28 -17.94 -19.54
CA SER A 449 -29.31 -18.95 -19.26
C SER A 449 -29.37 -19.34 -17.78
N ALA A 450 -28.48 -18.78 -16.94
CA ALA A 450 -28.26 -19.21 -15.55
C ALA A 450 -27.75 -20.65 -15.43
N CYS A 451 -27.24 -21.22 -16.53
CA CYS A 451 -26.64 -22.55 -16.60
C CYS A 451 -25.43 -22.52 -17.54
N ILE A 452 -24.35 -23.19 -17.14
CA ILE A 452 -23.19 -23.35 -18.04
C ILE A 452 -23.42 -24.61 -18.87
N HIS A 453 -23.54 -24.44 -20.19
CA HIS A 453 -23.66 -25.53 -21.15
C HIS A 453 -22.28 -26.01 -21.66
N CYS A 454 -22.26 -27.17 -22.32
CA CYS A 454 -21.02 -27.75 -22.87
C CYS A 454 -20.28 -26.80 -23.81
N HIS A 455 -21.03 -26.15 -24.71
CA HIS A 455 -20.48 -25.17 -25.64
C HIS A 455 -19.86 -23.96 -24.93
N ASP A 456 -20.53 -23.39 -23.92
CA ASP A 456 -20.01 -22.22 -23.21
C ASP A 456 -18.76 -22.57 -22.39
N MET A 457 -18.75 -23.77 -21.81
CA MET A 457 -17.57 -24.31 -21.11
C MET A 457 -16.37 -24.46 -22.06
N GLU A 458 -16.59 -25.02 -23.25
CA GLU A 458 -15.55 -25.20 -24.28
C GLU A 458 -14.99 -23.84 -24.74
N GLU A 459 -15.85 -22.90 -25.09
CA GLU A 459 -15.43 -21.55 -25.50
C GLU A 459 -14.72 -20.80 -24.37
N ALA A 460 -15.21 -20.87 -23.14
CA ALA A 460 -14.55 -20.27 -21.99
C ALA A 460 -13.17 -20.89 -21.76
N CYS A 461 -13.01 -22.21 -21.90
CA CYS A 461 -11.69 -22.84 -21.79
C CYS A 461 -10.70 -22.33 -22.84
N LEU A 462 -11.16 -22.10 -24.08
CA LEU A 462 -10.36 -21.49 -25.14
C LEU A 462 -9.93 -20.06 -24.76
N ASP A 463 -10.86 -19.22 -24.31
CA ASP A 463 -10.58 -17.83 -23.91
C ASP A 463 -9.65 -17.73 -22.70
N LEU A 464 -9.73 -18.70 -21.79
CA LEU A 464 -8.87 -18.80 -20.63
C LEU A 464 -7.47 -19.29 -20.98
N ASN A 465 -7.20 -19.71 -22.22
CA ASN A 465 -5.95 -20.34 -22.66
C ASN A 465 -5.55 -21.52 -21.74
N CYS A 466 -6.51 -22.23 -21.18
CA CYS A 466 -6.23 -23.41 -20.37
C CYS A 466 -6.19 -24.62 -21.31
N SER A 467 -5.03 -25.26 -21.46
CA SER A 467 -4.88 -26.49 -22.23
C SER A 467 -5.52 -27.66 -21.46
N PHE A 468 -6.84 -27.75 -21.51
CA PHE A 468 -7.57 -28.95 -21.10
C PHE A 468 -7.64 -29.89 -22.29
N GLU A 469 -7.25 -31.15 -22.09
CA GLU A 469 -7.66 -32.21 -23.02
C GLU A 469 -9.20 -32.23 -23.02
N VAL A 470 -9.80 -32.37 -24.20
CA VAL A 470 -11.27 -32.36 -24.40
C VAL A 470 -11.98 -33.34 -23.45
N ASP A 471 -11.30 -34.44 -23.11
CA ASP A 471 -11.74 -35.44 -22.15
C ASP A 471 -12.00 -34.87 -20.76
N VAL A 472 -11.19 -33.93 -20.27
CA VAL A 472 -11.36 -33.33 -18.93
C VAL A 472 -12.61 -32.44 -18.86
N GLN A 473 -12.91 -31.71 -19.95
CA GLN A 473 -14.10 -30.86 -20.02
C GLN A 473 -15.37 -31.69 -20.06
N THR A 474 -15.37 -32.74 -20.88
CA THR A 474 -16.47 -33.72 -20.98
C THR A 474 -16.69 -34.45 -19.66
N LEU A 475 -15.61 -34.88 -18.99
CA LEU A 475 -15.66 -35.52 -17.68
C LEU A 475 -16.22 -34.57 -16.60
N LEU A 476 -15.83 -33.29 -16.63
CA LEU A 476 -16.33 -32.31 -15.67
C LEU A 476 -17.84 -32.10 -15.84
N LEU A 477 -18.32 -31.90 -17.06
CA LEU A 477 -19.76 -31.74 -17.33
C LEU A 477 -20.56 -33.02 -17.05
N GLY A 478 -19.97 -34.18 -17.33
CA GLY A 478 -20.54 -35.48 -17.00
C GLY A 478 -20.75 -35.71 -15.50
N CYS A 479 -20.13 -34.90 -14.62
CA CYS A 479 -20.36 -34.94 -13.18
C CYS A 479 -21.65 -34.23 -12.74
N PHE A 480 -22.35 -33.52 -13.64
CA PHE A 480 -23.53 -32.72 -13.30
C PHE A 480 -24.81 -33.21 -14.01
N PRO A 481 -26.00 -33.03 -13.40
CA PRO A 481 -27.27 -33.38 -14.03
C PRO A 481 -27.47 -32.68 -15.38
N ASP A 482 -28.05 -33.38 -16.34
CA ASP A 482 -28.34 -32.88 -17.70
C ASP A 482 -27.13 -32.29 -18.46
N GLN A 483 -25.89 -32.61 -18.03
CA GLN A 483 -24.65 -32.04 -18.59
C GLN A 483 -24.62 -30.50 -18.56
N LYS A 484 -25.24 -29.90 -17.54
CA LYS A 484 -25.25 -28.45 -17.30
C LYS A 484 -24.86 -28.13 -15.87
N ILE A 485 -24.20 -26.99 -15.66
CA ILE A 485 -23.78 -26.54 -14.33
C ILE A 485 -24.59 -25.32 -13.94
N SER A 486 -25.53 -25.49 -13.01
CA SER A 486 -26.19 -24.35 -12.36
C SER A 486 -25.23 -23.65 -11.40
N TYR A 487 -25.50 -22.40 -11.03
CA TYR A 487 -24.67 -21.66 -10.08
C TYR A 487 -24.47 -22.41 -8.75
N LYS A 488 -25.52 -23.06 -8.23
CA LYS A 488 -25.44 -23.90 -7.02
C LYS A 488 -24.46 -25.07 -7.19
N ASN A 489 -24.46 -25.72 -8.34
CA ASN A 489 -23.54 -26.83 -8.62
C ASN A 489 -22.11 -26.32 -8.86
N PHE A 490 -21.96 -25.15 -9.47
CA PHE A 490 -20.70 -24.46 -9.68
C PHE A 490 -20.00 -24.14 -8.34
N LEU A 491 -20.76 -23.60 -7.37
CA LEU A 491 -20.29 -23.35 -6.01
C LEU A 491 -19.90 -24.65 -5.29
N ARG A 492 -20.77 -25.66 -5.32
CA ARG A 492 -20.48 -26.96 -4.66
C ARG A 492 -19.24 -27.64 -5.21
N ALA A 493 -19.01 -27.54 -6.52
CA ALA A 493 -17.81 -28.09 -7.15
C ALA A 493 -16.55 -27.38 -6.67
N TYR A 494 -16.60 -26.05 -6.54
CA TYR A 494 -15.51 -25.24 -5.99
C TYR A 494 -15.19 -25.63 -4.54
N GLU A 495 -16.21 -25.61 -3.68
CA GLU A 495 -16.08 -25.93 -2.25
C GLU A 495 -15.56 -27.36 -2.02
N ALA A 496 -16.04 -28.33 -2.80
CA ALA A 496 -15.60 -29.72 -2.70
C ALA A 496 -14.11 -29.91 -3.05
N ARG A 497 -13.53 -28.98 -3.83
CA ARG A 497 -12.14 -29.07 -4.30
C ARG A 497 -11.21 -28.13 -3.55
N LEU A 498 -11.72 -27.06 -2.94
CA LEU A 498 -10.92 -26.12 -2.15
C LEU A 498 -10.47 -26.76 -0.82
N SER A 499 -9.18 -27.12 -0.74
CA SER A 499 -8.54 -27.65 0.47
C SER A 499 -7.27 -26.87 0.82
N SER A 500 -6.72 -27.04 2.03
CA SER A 500 -5.44 -26.41 2.43
C SER A 500 -4.29 -26.70 1.46
N GLU A 501 -4.30 -27.85 0.79
CA GLU A 501 -3.33 -28.22 -0.25
C GLU A 501 -3.51 -27.43 -1.55
N ARG A 502 -4.72 -26.91 -1.81
CA ARG A 502 -5.09 -26.12 -2.99
C ARG A 502 -5.05 -24.61 -2.75
N VAL A 503 -4.98 -24.16 -1.50
CA VAL A 503 -4.93 -22.73 -1.19
C VAL A 503 -3.53 -22.19 -1.46
N ARG A 504 -3.43 -21.17 -2.33
CA ARG A 504 -2.21 -20.38 -2.52
C ARG A 504 -1.87 -19.63 -1.24
N CYS A 505 -0.57 -19.42 -1.02
CA CYS A 505 -0.05 -18.81 0.21
C CYS A 505 -0.31 -19.62 1.49
N ILE A 506 -0.52 -20.95 1.39
CA ILE A 506 -0.53 -21.83 2.58
C ILE A 506 0.77 -21.72 3.39
N GLY A 507 1.90 -21.47 2.71
CA GLY A 507 3.19 -21.22 3.36
C GLY A 507 3.18 -20.02 4.30
N ASP A 508 2.33 -19.01 4.07
CA ASP A 508 2.18 -17.87 4.99
C ASP A 508 1.53 -18.33 6.32
N LEU A 509 0.56 -19.26 6.26
CA LEU A 509 -0.06 -19.86 7.45
C LEU A 509 0.90 -20.81 8.16
N GLU A 510 1.71 -21.57 7.43
CA GLU A 510 2.75 -22.39 8.03
C GLU A 510 3.81 -21.54 8.75
N CYS A 511 4.23 -20.42 8.14
CA CYS A 511 5.11 -19.46 8.79
C CYS A 511 4.45 -18.84 10.02
N ALA A 512 3.16 -18.53 9.97
CA ALA A 512 2.42 -18.05 11.15
C ALA A 512 2.38 -19.12 12.26
N PHE A 513 2.14 -20.38 11.91
CA PHE A 513 2.17 -21.48 12.87
C PHE A 513 3.56 -21.64 13.50
N ARG A 514 4.64 -21.60 12.71
CA ARG A 514 6.03 -21.63 13.24
C ARG A 514 6.32 -20.45 14.15
N PHE A 515 5.76 -19.27 13.87
CA PHE A 515 5.88 -18.12 14.78
C PHE A 515 5.29 -18.43 16.17
N PHE A 516 4.13 -19.11 16.22
CA PHE A 516 3.47 -19.53 17.46
C PHE A 516 4.15 -20.72 18.15
N ALA A 517 4.49 -21.77 17.39
CA ALA A 517 5.00 -23.03 17.89
C ALA A 517 6.53 -23.04 18.13
N GLY A 518 7.25 -22.03 17.61
CA GLY A 518 8.71 -22.08 17.51
C GLY A 518 9.14 -23.19 16.56
N ASP A 519 10.12 -24.00 16.99
CA ASP A 519 10.63 -25.13 16.20
C ASP A 519 9.77 -26.41 16.36
N SER A 520 8.66 -26.34 17.12
CA SER A 520 7.79 -27.49 17.37
C SER A 520 6.78 -27.72 16.25
N SER A 521 6.44 -28.99 15.99
CA SER A 521 5.39 -29.37 15.03
C SER A 521 3.96 -29.24 15.59
N SER A 522 3.84 -29.00 16.90
CA SER A 522 2.60 -28.75 17.62
C SER A 522 2.76 -27.60 18.62
N VAL A 523 1.66 -26.95 18.97
CA VAL A 523 1.60 -25.88 19.97
C VAL A 523 0.50 -26.17 20.97
N ARG A 524 0.77 -25.92 22.26
CA ARG A 524 -0.27 -26.01 23.29
C ARG A 524 -1.28 -24.88 23.14
N LEU A 525 -2.55 -25.16 23.44
CA LEU A 525 -3.64 -24.18 23.33
C LEU A 525 -3.44 -22.95 24.20
N ASP A 526 -2.92 -23.10 25.40
CA ASP A 526 -2.64 -21.98 26.32
C ASP A 526 -1.50 -21.08 25.81
N VAL A 527 -0.46 -21.66 25.21
CA VAL A 527 0.62 -20.93 24.55
C VAL A 527 0.10 -20.19 23.32
N LEU A 528 -0.75 -20.83 22.52
CA LEU A 528 -1.38 -20.22 21.36
C LEU A 528 -2.31 -19.06 21.77
N GLU A 529 -3.11 -19.24 22.83
CA GLU A 529 -3.95 -18.18 23.39
C GLU A 529 -3.10 -16.99 23.83
N ALA A 530 -2.02 -17.22 24.58
CA ALA A 530 -1.10 -16.17 25.01
C ALA A 530 -0.48 -15.43 23.82
N ALA A 531 -0.08 -16.15 22.78
CA ALA A 531 0.44 -15.53 21.56
C ALA A 531 -0.62 -14.68 20.85
N PHE A 532 -1.88 -15.14 20.77
CA PHE A 532 -2.98 -14.36 20.20
C PHE A 532 -3.20 -13.06 20.97
N ARG A 533 -3.16 -13.09 22.31
CA ARG A 533 -3.25 -11.88 23.15
C ARG A 533 -2.13 -10.88 22.86
N GLU A 534 -0.95 -11.37 22.50
CA GLU A 534 0.19 -10.53 22.15
C GLU A 534 0.02 -9.89 20.76
N ILE A 535 -0.55 -10.58 19.78
CA ILE A 535 -0.63 -10.09 18.40
C ILE A 535 -1.93 -9.39 18.03
N THR A 536 -3.03 -9.63 18.76
CA THR A 536 -4.32 -8.99 18.48
C THR A 536 -4.32 -7.51 18.87
N PRO A 537 -5.15 -6.67 18.23
CA PRO A 537 -5.36 -5.29 18.66
C PRO A 537 -5.83 -5.24 20.12
N ILE A 538 -5.44 -4.20 20.86
CA ILE A 538 -5.81 -4.04 22.28
C ILE A 538 -7.32 -3.89 22.46
N SER A 539 -8.01 -3.42 21.43
CA SER A 539 -9.47 -3.32 21.43
C SER A 539 -10.18 -4.68 21.46
N PHE A 540 -9.46 -5.80 21.24
CA PHE A 540 -10.04 -7.13 21.34
C PHE A 540 -10.12 -7.53 22.81
N SER A 541 -11.31 -7.91 23.25
CA SER A 541 -11.57 -8.40 24.59
C SER A 541 -11.00 -9.81 24.81
N ASP A 542 -10.78 -10.16 26.07
CA ASP A 542 -10.39 -11.51 26.48
C ASP A 542 -11.38 -12.57 26.01
N GLY A 543 -12.66 -12.23 25.97
CA GLY A 543 -13.74 -13.10 25.48
C GLY A 543 -13.59 -13.39 23.99
N GLU A 544 -13.30 -12.37 23.18
CA GLU A 544 -13.07 -12.54 21.74
C GLU A 544 -11.86 -13.42 21.46
N VAL A 545 -10.76 -13.27 22.22
CA VAL A 545 -9.58 -14.14 22.08
C VAL A 545 -9.92 -15.59 22.43
N LYS A 546 -10.65 -15.83 23.52
CA LYS A 546 -11.10 -17.18 23.88
C LYS A 546 -12.03 -17.79 22.83
N GLU A 547 -12.93 -16.98 22.29
CA GLU A 547 -13.81 -17.40 21.19
C GLU A 547 -12.98 -17.80 19.95
N MET A 548 -11.97 -17.01 19.59
CA MET A 548 -11.05 -17.35 18.51
C MET A 548 -10.38 -18.71 18.74
N ILE A 549 -9.82 -18.94 19.93
CA ILE A 549 -9.19 -20.22 20.24
C ILE A 549 -10.19 -21.38 20.19
N SER A 550 -11.44 -21.17 20.65
CA SER A 550 -12.49 -22.20 20.59
C SER A 550 -12.85 -22.61 19.16
N ARG A 551 -12.72 -21.69 18.18
CA ARG A 551 -12.99 -21.95 16.76
C ARG A 551 -11.94 -22.81 16.08
N LEU A 552 -10.79 -23.07 16.72
CA LEU A 552 -9.85 -24.08 16.27
C LEU A 552 -10.41 -25.51 16.33
N ASN A 553 -11.62 -25.67 16.90
CA ASN A 553 -12.39 -26.92 16.93
C ASN A 553 -11.58 -28.12 17.42
N VAL A 554 -10.78 -27.88 18.46
CA VAL A 554 -9.93 -28.89 19.07
C VAL A 554 -10.80 -29.90 19.82
N LYS A 555 -10.51 -31.19 19.66
CA LYS A 555 -11.32 -32.27 20.27
C LYS A 555 -11.36 -32.12 21.80
N PRO A 556 -12.46 -32.51 22.47
CA PRO A 556 -12.50 -32.52 23.94
C PRO A 556 -11.30 -33.28 24.53
N GLY A 557 -10.53 -32.64 25.40
CA GLY A 557 -9.33 -33.21 26.03
C GLY A 557 -8.03 -33.10 25.22
N GLN A 558 -8.06 -32.56 24.00
CA GLN A 558 -6.85 -32.30 23.23
C GLN A 558 -6.25 -30.94 23.63
N GLU A 559 -5.01 -30.95 24.12
CA GLU A 559 -4.31 -29.75 24.61
C GLU A 559 -3.42 -29.10 23.55
N PHE A 560 -3.20 -29.76 22.42
CA PHE A 560 -2.24 -29.37 21.38
C PHE A 560 -2.93 -29.24 20.02
N VAL A 561 -2.50 -28.26 19.23
CA VAL A 561 -2.87 -28.12 17.82
C VAL A 561 -1.62 -28.38 16.99
N ASN A 562 -1.72 -29.24 15.97
CA ASN A 562 -0.63 -29.44 15.02
C ASN A 562 -0.76 -28.52 13.79
N LEU A 563 0.33 -28.38 13.05
CA LEU A 563 0.40 -27.52 11.86
C LEU A 563 -0.74 -27.78 10.85
N ARG A 564 -1.04 -29.06 10.59
CA ARG A 564 -2.04 -29.45 9.60
C ARG A 564 -3.44 -29.05 10.05
N GLU A 565 -3.82 -29.38 11.29
CA GLU A 565 -5.10 -29.01 11.89
C GLU A 565 -5.30 -27.49 11.89
N PHE A 566 -4.27 -26.74 12.31
CA PHE A 566 -4.30 -25.28 12.30
C PHE A 566 -4.55 -24.74 10.88
N CYS A 567 -3.77 -25.18 9.89
CA CYS A 567 -3.91 -24.72 8.52
C CYS A 567 -5.28 -25.10 7.93
N GLU A 568 -5.79 -26.30 8.19
CA GLU A 568 -7.11 -26.74 7.72
C GLU A 568 -8.23 -25.88 8.30
N VAL A 569 -8.21 -25.62 9.61
CA VAL A 569 -9.23 -24.79 10.27
C VAL A 569 -9.17 -23.35 9.80
N VAL A 570 -7.98 -22.75 9.77
CA VAL A 570 -7.78 -21.35 9.36
C VAL A 570 -8.17 -21.15 7.88
N CYS A 571 -7.89 -22.13 7.00
CA CYS A 571 -8.35 -22.06 5.61
C CYS A 571 -9.88 -22.10 5.49
N ARG A 572 -10.55 -22.94 6.28
CA ARG A 572 -12.02 -23.06 6.26
C ARG A 572 -12.74 -21.87 6.90
N ALA A 573 -12.15 -21.27 7.93
CA ALA A 573 -12.74 -20.14 8.63
C ALA A 573 -12.95 -18.88 7.76
N THR A 574 -12.25 -18.80 6.63
CA THR A 574 -12.27 -17.67 5.68
C THR A 574 -13.56 -17.55 4.86
N PHE A 575 -14.27 -18.66 4.66
CA PHE A 575 -15.39 -18.72 3.73
C PHE A 575 -16.61 -19.26 4.47
N PRO A 576 -17.21 -18.49 5.37
CA PRO A 576 -18.64 -18.64 5.52
C PRO A 576 -19.21 -18.16 4.18
N HIS A 577 -19.22 -19.04 3.16
CA HIS A 577 -20.32 -19.07 2.21
C HIS A 577 -21.52 -19.26 3.12
N ARG A 578 -22.04 -18.13 3.64
CA ARG A 578 -23.28 -18.15 4.38
C ARG A 578 -24.25 -18.84 3.46
N GLU A 579 -25.22 -19.53 4.02
CA GLU A 579 -26.43 -19.86 3.27
C GLU A 579 -26.98 -18.52 2.74
N VAL A 580 -26.53 -18.12 1.55
CA VAL A 580 -26.80 -16.80 1.00
C VAL A 580 -28.24 -16.87 0.56
N THR A 581 -29.07 -16.38 1.47
CA THR A 581 -30.43 -15.90 1.27
C THR A 581 -30.51 -14.74 0.25
N GLN A 582 -29.41 -14.37 -0.42
CA GLN A 582 -29.42 -13.54 -1.64
C GLN A 582 -29.49 -14.37 -2.94
N ALA A 583 -29.74 -15.68 -2.84
CA ALA A 583 -30.01 -16.52 -4.00
C ALA A 583 -31.29 -16.13 -4.78
N GLY A 584 -32.02 -15.08 -4.37
CA GLY A 584 -33.16 -14.52 -5.12
C GLY A 584 -32.86 -13.99 -6.54
N LYS A 585 -31.61 -13.95 -7.01
CA LYS A 585 -31.28 -13.67 -8.43
C LYS A 585 -31.12 -14.92 -9.31
N TYR A 586 -30.91 -16.09 -8.72
CA TYR A 586 -30.62 -17.35 -9.43
C TYR A 586 -31.40 -18.56 -8.85
N GLU A 587 -32.41 -18.32 -8.02
CA GLU A 587 -33.31 -19.35 -7.44
C GLU A 587 -34.58 -19.62 -8.27
N GLU A 588 -34.75 -18.98 -9.42
CA GLU A 588 -35.81 -19.33 -10.39
C GLU A 588 -35.32 -20.31 -11.46
#